data_AF-A0A9D1T5N9-F1
#
_entry.id   AF-A0A9D1T5N9-F1
#
_cell.length_a   1.000
_cell.length_b   1.000
_cell.length_c   1.000
_cell.angle_alpha   90.00
_cell.angle_beta   90.00
_cell.angle_gamma   90.00
#
_symmetry.space_group_name_H-M   'P 1'
#
loop_
_entity.id
_entity.type
_entity.pdbx_description
1 polymer ?
#
loop_
_entity_poly.entity_id
_entity_poly.type
_entity_poly.pdbx_seq_one_letter_code
_entity_poly.pdbx_strand_id
1 'polypeptide(L)'
;MEYYGFFNGDAEYGQDEFNRYFDNLYESGIAMNTDNSMQYPLSLAGNQVSVGVGFAILKGFYHYNDSARTLSFAAGNNPRISRVVIQLDLGLKKTALMVKNGTPAASPQPPALTRNGSYYELSLAQYRVETNGAVKLVKDERTDVSVCGAIRPRNLNDYDAAMKEFQRRFEEWFTSIQGDAGRSIFIQADGPEGAVDGSIWIDT
;
A
#
# COMPACT_ATOMS: atom_id res chain seq x y z
N MET A 1 -7.67 13.21 27.26
CA MET A 1 -7.32 14.64 27.15
C MET A 1 -7.49 15.03 25.70
N GLU A 2 -8.14 16.15 25.44
CA GLU A 2 -8.43 16.65 24.09
C GLU A 2 -7.35 17.64 23.65
N TYR A 3 -7.06 17.68 22.34
CA TYR A 3 -6.04 18.56 21.77
C TYR A 3 -6.57 19.21 20.49
N TYR A 4 -6.27 20.49 20.29
CA TYR A 4 -6.64 21.29 19.12
C TYR A 4 -5.47 22.20 18.71
N GLY A 5 -5.43 22.66 17.45
CA GLY A 5 -4.31 23.45 16.93
C GLY A 5 -4.52 23.93 15.50
N PHE A 6 -3.51 24.56 14.93
CA PHE A 6 -3.48 25.28 13.64
C PHE A 6 -4.32 26.57 13.59
N PHE A 7 -4.32 27.35 14.68
CA PHE A 7 -4.98 28.65 14.77
C PHE A 7 -3.97 29.82 14.82
N ASN A 8 -4.22 30.85 14.00
CA ASN A 8 -3.70 32.23 14.07
C ASN A 8 -2.19 32.50 14.27
N GLY A 9 -1.32 31.49 14.22
CA GLY A 9 0.15 31.68 14.18
C GLY A 9 0.83 32.02 15.51
N ASP A 10 0.07 32.24 16.59
CA ASP A 10 0.62 32.49 17.95
C ASP A 10 1.14 31.22 18.65
N ALA A 11 0.89 30.05 18.06
CA ALA A 11 1.31 28.75 18.59
C ALA A 11 2.40 28.11 17.72
N GLU A 12 3.46 27.64 18.36
CA GLU A 12 4.48 26.80 17.73
C GLU A 12 3.97 25.35 17.64
N TYR A 13 4.12 24.72 16.48
CA TYR A 13 3.75 23.33 16.25
C TYR A 13 5.01 22.48 16.10
N GLY A 14 5.08 21.40 16.87
CA GLY A 14 6.20 20.47 16.86
C GLY A 14 5.98 19.30 15.91
N GLN A 15 6.97 18.41 15.90
CA GLN A 15 6.93 17.16 15.15
C GLN A 15 5.69 16.32 15.49
N ASP A 16 5.27 16.29 16.76
CA ASP A 16 4.17 15.44 17.21
C ASP A 16 2.81 15.92 16.65
N GLU A 17 2.57 17.23 16.56
CA GLU A 17 1.35 17.76 15.96
C GLU A 17 1.27 17.48 14.46
N PHE A 18 2.37 17.69 13.73
CA PHE A 18 2.44 17.39 12.30
C PHE A 18 2.29 15.90 12.03
N ASN A 19 2.98 15.06 12.78
CA ASN A 19 2.87 13.60 12.62
C ASN A 19 1.45 13.12 12.91
N ARG A 20 0.80 13.63 13.96
CA ARG A 20 -0.60 13.31 14.24
C ARG A 20 -1.52 13.70 13.08
N TYR A 21 -1.29 14.88 12.49
CA TYR A 21 -2.06 15.34 11.35
C TYR A 21 -1.84 14.44 10.12
N PHE A 22 -0.60 14.15 9.76
CA PHE A 22 -0.27 13.31 8.60
C PHE A 22 -0.67 11.84 8.79
N ASP A 23 -0.50 11.26 9.98
CA ASP A 23 -0.95 9.90 10.26
C ASP A 23 -2.46 9.79 10.22
N ASN A 24 -3.21 10.86 10.52
CA ASN A 24 -4.67 10.85 10.38
C ASN A 24 -5.12 11.03 8.93
N LEU A 25 -4.36 11.75 8.11
CA LEU A 25 -4.72 12.02 6.71
C LEU A 25 -4.30 10.88 5.77
N TYR A 26 -3.10 10.31 5.96
CA TYR A 26 -2.51 9.34 5.05
C TYR A 26 -2.20 8.00 5.73
N GLU A 27 -2.44 6.92 5.00
CA GLU A 27 -1.91 5.61 5.31
C GLU A 27 -0.40 5.58 5.08
N SER A 28 0.28 4.72 5.85
CA SER A 28 1.71 4.49 5.65
C SER A 28 1.94 3.77 4.33
N GLY A 29 2.93 4.22 3.57
CA GLY A 29 3.25 3.69 2.25
C GLY A 29 4.37 4.46 1.59
N ILE A 30 4.65 4.14 0.33
CA ILE A 30 5.61 4.88 -0.51
C ILE A 30 4.90 5.66 -1.62
N ALA A 31 5.51 6.74 -2.08
CA ALA A 31 4.97 7.52 -3.17
C ALA A 31 5.03 6.76 -4.50
N MET A 32 4.17 7.18 -5.43
CA MET A 32 4.17 6.71 -6.81
C MET A 32 4.63 7.83 -7.73
N ASN A 33 5.22 7.45 -8.86
CA ASN A 33 5.49 8.37 -9.96
C ASN A 33 4.21 8.64 -10.75
N THR A 34 4.26 9.62 -11.65
CA THR A 34 3.12 10.00 -12.51
C THR A 34 2.66 8.90 -13.47
N ASP A 35 3.51 7.91 -13.73
CA ASP A 35 3.22 6.73 -14.56
C ASP A 35 2.65 5.55 -13.73
N ASN A 36 2.27 5.79 -12.47
CA ASN A 36 1.83 4.79 -11.49
C ASN A 36 2.88 3.75 -11.08
N SER A 37 4.16 3.92 -11.46
CA SER A 37 5.22 3.08 -10.92
C SER A 37 5.54 3.46 -9.47
N MET A 38 5.85 2.46 -8.64
CA MET A 38 6.25 2.68 -7.25
C MET A 38 7.65 3.31 -7.19
N GLN A 39 7.84 4.31 -6.32
CA GLN A 39 9.17 4.85 -6.03
C GLN A 39 10.06 3.83 -5.28
N TYR A 40 11.28 4.24 -4.93
CA TYR A 40 12.33 3.35 -4.41
C TYR A 40 12.58 2.17 -5.36
N PRO A 41 12.91 2.40 -6.65
CA PRO A 41 13.22 1.33 -7.59
C PRO A 41 14.40 0.51 -7.07
N LEU A 42 14.34 -0.80 -7.28
CA LEU A 42 15.31 -1.75 -6.76
C LEU A 42 16.10 -2.37 -7.92
N SER A 43 17.42 -2.29 -7.86
CA SER A 43 18.30 -2.97 -8.81
C SER A 43 19.34 -3.79 -8.08
N LEU A 44 19.40 -5.09 -8.38
CA LEU A 44 20.33 -6.03 -7.78
C LEU A 44 21.60 -6.15 -8.63
N ALA A 45 22.77 -6.01 -8.01
CA ALA A 45 24.08 -6.23 -8.62
C ALA A 45 24.96 -7.05 -7.66
N GLY A 46 25.25 -8.30 -8.03
CA GLY A 46 25.97 -9.22 -7.15
C GLY A 46 25.23 -9.48 -5.84
N ASN A 47 25.86 -9.15 -4.71
CA ASN A 47 25.27 -9.26 -3.36
C ASN A 47 24.77 -7.92 -2.81
N GLN A 48 24.60 -6.91 -3.66
CA GLN A 48 24.15 -5.58 -3.27
C GLN A 48 22.88 -5.21 -4.02
N VAL A 49 21.95 -4.57 -3.32
CA VAL A 49 20.78 -3.94 -3.92
C VAL A 49 20.93 -2.43 -3.81
N SER A 50 20.79 -1.76 -4.94
CA SER A 50 20.64 -0.31 -4.98
C SER A 50 19.16 0.03 -4.88
N VAL A 51 18.82 0.87 -3.91
CA VAL A 51 17.49 1.45 -3.73
C VAL A 51 17.52 2.87 -4.26
N GLY A 52 16.73 3.16 -5.30
CA GLY A 52 16.68 4.48 -5.89
C GLY A 52 15.96 5.52 -5.03
N VAL A 53 15.73 6.68 -5.63
CA VAL A 53 15.07 7.81 -4.98
C VAL A 53 13.62 7.49 -4.63
N GLY A 54 13.12 8.10 -3.56
CA GLY A 54 11.73 7.95 -3.19
C GLY A 54 11.32 8.70 -1.94
N PHE A 55 10.01 8.79 -1.74
CA PHE A 55 9.38 9.35 -0.55
C PHE A 55 8.44 8.32 0.09
N ALA A 56 8.45 8.21 1.42
CA ALA A 56 7.57 7.33 2.17
C ALA A 56 6.98 8.05 3.38
N ILE A 57 5.79 7.61 3.80
CA ILE A 57 5.18 7.99 5.07
C ILE A 57 5.04 6.73 5.93
N LEU A 58 5.48 6.80 7.19
CA LEU A 58 5.43 5.77 8.21
C LEU A 58 4.81 6.40 9.45
N LYS A 59 3.52 6.13 9.68
CA LYS A 59 2.74 6.68 10.80
C LYS A 59 2.89 8.21 10.97
N GLY A 60 2.76 8.95 9.87
CA GLY A 60 2.92 10.41 9.85
C GLY A 60 4.37 10.92 9.75
N PHE A 61 5.37 10.08 10.06
CA PHE A 61 6.78 10.42 9.84
C PHE A 61 7.17 10.16 8.39
N TYR A 62 8.05 10.97 7.81
CA TYR A 62 8.50 10.75 6.44
C TYR A 62 9.90 10.11 6.36
N HIS A 63 10.12 9.40 5.26
CA HIS A 63 11.45 9.08 4.77
C HIS A 63 11.60 9.69 3.38
N TYR A 64 12.67 10.43 3.15
CA TYR A 64 12.99 10.97 1.83
C TYR A 64 14.41 10.53 1.47
N ASN A 65 14.53 9.90 0.31
CA ASN A 65 15.79 9.46 -0.25
C ASN A 65 15.96 10.15 -1.61
N ASP A 66 16.90 11.08 -1.69
CA ASP A 66 17.14 11.95 -2.86
C ASP A 66 18.17 11.36 -3.85
N SER A 67 18.84 10.28 -3.45
CA SER A 67 19.92 9.65 -4.19
C SER A 67 19.91 8.13 -4.00
N ALA A 68 20.49 7.39 -4.95
CA ALA A 68 20.53 5.94 -4.85
C ALA A 68 21.33 5.48 -3.62
N ARG A 69 20.77 4.55 -2.83
CA ARG A 69 21.40 3.99 -1.65
C ARG A 69 21.63 2.50 -1.79
N THR A 70 22.88 2.09 -1.64
CA THR A 70 23.28 0.68 -1.73
C THR A 70 23.17 -0.02 -0.38
N LEU A 71 22.59 -1.21 -0.39
CA LEU A 71 22.48 -2.11 0.75
C LEU A 71 23.10 -3.47 0.38
N SER A 72 23.99 -3.98 1.23
CA SER A 72 24.67 -5.25 1.01
C SER A 72 24.06 -6.38 1.83
N PHE A 73 23.99 -7.57 1.23
CA PHE A 73 23.67 -8.80 1.94
C PHE A 73 24.95 -9.55 2.33
N ALA A 74 25.02 -10.00 3.57
CA ALA A 74 26.10 -10.88 4.03
C ALA A 74 25.73 -12.35 3.79
N ALA A 75 26.66 -13.20 3.34
CA ALA A 75 26.41 -14.64 3.33
C ALA A 75 26.23 -15.17 4.77
N GLY A 76 25.55 -16.31 4.93
CA GLY A 76 25.42 -16.99 6.21
C GLY A 76 25.63 -18.50 6.04
N ASN A 77 25.64 -19.24 7.14
CA ASN A 77 25.89 -20.69 7.13
C ASN A 77 24.77 -21.51 6.47
N ASN A 78 23.55 -20.96 6.41
CA ASN A 78 22.42 -21.52 5.69
C ASN A 78 21.75 -20.44 4.83
N PRO A 79 20.97 -20.82 3.80
CA PRO A 79 20.15 -19.88 3.05
C PRO A 79 19.19 -19.12 3.97
N ARG A 80 18.88 -17.87 3.62
CA ARG A 80 17.86 -17.08 4.32
C ARG A 80 17.09 -16.18 3.37
N ILE A 81 15.88 -15.81 3.76
CA ILE A 81 15.15 -14.71 3.12
C ILE A 81 15.39 -13.46 3.98
N SER A 82 15.74 -12.35 3.34
CA SER A 82 15.90 -11.04 3.97
C SER A 82 14.97 -10.05 3.29
N ARG A 83 14.57 -9.01 4.01
CA ARG A 83 13.77 -7.91 3.45
C ARG A 83 14.60 -6.65 3.33
N VAL A 84 14.42 -5.90 2.25
CA VAL A 84 14.78 -4.48 2.23
C VAL A 84 13.57 -3.71 2.77
N VAL A 85 13.77 -2.98 3.86
CA VAL A 85 12.69 -2.26 4.54
C VAL A 85 13.01 -0.78 4.70
N ILE A 86 11.98 0.03 4.79
CA ILE A 86 12.05 1.36 5.40
C ILE A 86 11.56 1.19 6.84
N GLN A 87 12.42 1.52 7.80
CA GLN A 87 12.10 1.43 9.23
C GLN A 87 12.01 2.83 9.82
N LEU A 88 10.95 3.07 10.59
CA LEU A 88 10.84 4.14 11.58
C LEU A 88 11.29 3.59 12.94
N ASP A 89 12.27 4.24 13.56
CA ASP A 89 12.68 4.04 14.94
C ASP A 89 12.35 5.31 15.75
N LEU A 90 11.39 5.20 16.68
CA LEU A 90 10.94 6.31 17.51
C LEU A 90 11.91 6.66 18.64
N GLY A 91 12.71 5.69 19.10
CA GLY A 91 13.74 5.93 20.11
C GLY A 91 14.91 6.74 19.55
N LEU A 92 15.33 6.41 18.33
CA LEU A 92 16.37 7.15 17.61
C LEU A 92 15.85 8.35 16.80
N LYS A 93 14.54 8.54 16.75
CA LYS A 93 13.86 9.59 15.97
C LYS A 93 14.31 9.60 14.50
N LYS A 94 14.37 8.42 13.88
CA LYS A 94 14.97 8.23 12.56
C LYS A 94 14.13 7.32 11.68
N THR A 95 14.04 7.67 10.39
CA THR A 95 13.65 6.75 9.32
C THR A 95 14.87 6.32 8.51
N ALA A 96 14.95 5.04 8.14
CA ALA A 96 16.08 4.52 7.38
C ALA A 96 15.72 3.33 6.48
N LEU A 97 16.32 3.29 5.29
CA LEU A 97 16.44 2.06 4.50
C LEU A 97 17.41 1.08 5.18
N MET A 98 17.04 -0.19 5.29
CA MET A 98 17.93 -1.21 5.84
C MET A 98 17.59 -2.61 5.36
N VAL A 99 18.53 -3.53 5.54
CA VAL A 99 18.30 -4.97 5.36
C VAL A 99 17.85 -5.58 6.68
N LYS A 100 16.64 -6.13 6.70
CA LYS A 100 16.14 -6.98 7.78
C LYS A 100 16.47 -8.42 7.45
N ASN A 101 17.49 -8.97 8.09
CA ASN A 101 17.89 -10.36 7.89
C ASN A 101 16.85 -11.32 8.49
N GLY A 102 16.49 -12.38 7.76
CA GLY A 102 15.75 -13.51 8.32
C GLY A 102 16.65 -14.56 8.96
N THR A 103 16.01 -15.58 9.52
CA THR A 103 16.70 -16.69 10.18
C THR A 103 17.24 -17.68 9.14
N PRO A 104 18.53 -18.06 9.17
CA PRO A 104 19.09 -19.09 8.29
C PRO A 104 18.41 -20.46 8.51
N ALA A 105 17.95 -21.10 7.43
CA ALA A 105 17.30 -22.41 7.46
C ALA A 105 17.36 -23.11 6.10
N ALA A 106 17.15 -24.43 6.07
CA ALA A 106 17.07 -25.19 4.82
C ALA A 106 15.89 -24.73 3.93
N SER A 107 14.75 -24.45 4.57
CA SER A 107 13.58 -23.82 3.95
C SER A 107 13.30 -22.46 4.63
N PRO A 108 14.03 -21.40 4.25
CA PRO A 108 13.95 -20.12 4.93
C PRO A 108 12.63 -19.39 4.63
N GLN A 109 12.14 -18.67 5.62
CA GLN A 109 10.93 -17.85 5.55
C GLN A 109 11.27 -16.36 5.68
N PRO A 110 10.48 -15.45 5.08
CA PRO A 110 10.71 -14.01 5.24
C PRO A 110 10.54 -13.59 6.71
N PRO A 111 11.43 -12.73 7.24
CA PRO A 111 11.30 -12.22 8.61
C PRO A 111 10.05 -11.35 8.73
N ALA A 112 9.22 -11.57 9.75
CA ALA A 112 8.04 -10.74 10.02
C ALA A 112 8.42 -9.26 10.21
N LEU A 113 7.57 -8.35 9.74
CA LEU A 113 7.77 -6.91 9.96
C LEU A 113 7.54 -6.54 11.42
N THR A 114 8.33 -5.62 11.92
CA THR A 114 8.16 -5.04 13.25
C THR A 114 7.28 -3.80 13.14
N ARG A 115 6.06 -3.90 13.67
CA ARG A 115 5.07 -2.80 13.76
C ARG A 115 4.52 -2.76 15.18
N ASN A 116 5.19 -2.01 16.05
CA ASN A 116 4.83 -1.87 17.47
C ASN A 116 5.01 -0.40 17.91
N GLY A 117 5.00 -0.15 19.23
CA GLY A 117 5.11 1.20 19.79
C GLY A 117 6.49 1.86 19.62
N SER A 118 7.53 1.11 19.25
CA SER A 118 8.89 1.63 19.07
C SER A 118 9.33 1.66 17.61
N TYR A 119 8.86 0.69 16.83
CA TYR A 119 9.27 0.49 15.45
C TYR A 119 8.08 0.34 14.52
N TYR A 120 8.21 0.90 13.31
CA TYR A 120 7.26 0.65 12.23
C TYR A 120 8.00 0.42 10.92
N GLU A 121 7.70 -0.69 10.24
CA GLU A 121 8.40 -1.11 9.03
C GLU A 121 7.46 -1.25 7.82
N LEU A 122 7.95 -0.77 6.66
CA LEU A 122 7.41 -1.04 5.33
C LEU A 122 8.40 -1.90 4.55
N SER A 123 7.93 -2.95 3.88
CA SER A 123 8.80 -3.85 3.10
C SER A 123 8.81 -3.50 1.62
N LEU A 124 9.98 -3.19 1.07
CA LEU A 124 10.13 -2.93 -0.37
C LEU A 124 10.24 -4.24 -1.16
N ALA A 125 11.05 -5.19 -0.70
CA ALA A 125 11.19 -6.48 -1.38
C ALA A 125 11.82 -7.55 -0.50
N GLN A 126 11.59 -8.80 -0.87
CA GLN A 126 12.23 -9.99 -0.33
C GLN A 126 13.36 -10.46 -1.23
N TYR A 127 14.51 -10.77 -0.63
CA TYR A 127 15.67 -11.34 -1.30
C TYR A 127 16.08 -12.64 -0.62
N ARG A 128 16.34 -13.67 -1.41
CA ARG A 128 16.97 -14.90 -0.95
C ARG A 128 18.48 -14.74 -1.03
N VAL A 129 19.17 -15.03 0.07
CA VAL A 129 20.62 -15.03 0.18
C VAL A 129 21.08 -16.46 0.39
N GLU A 130 21.89 -16.97 -0.54
CA GLU A 130 22.47 -18.31 -0.49
C GLU A 130 23.76 -18.33 0.33
N THR A 131 24.23 -19.52 0.70
CA THR A 131 25.46 -19.72 1.48
C THR A 131 26.73 -19.27 0.75
N ASN A 132 26.73 -19.35 -0.59
CA ASN A 132 27.81 -18.84 -1.44
C ASN A 132 27.75 -17.31 -1.66
N GLY A 133 26.83 -16.61 -0.99
CA GLY A 133 26.65 -15.16 -1.12
C GLY A 133 25.84 -14.71 -2.33
N ALA A 134 25.36 -15.63 -3.17
CA ALA A 134 24.44 -15.29 -4.25
C ALA A 134 23.13 -14.73 -3.69
N VAL A 135 22.65 -13.64 -4.29
CA VAL A 135 21.39 -12.99 -3.91
C VAL A 135 20.42 -13.08 -5.08
N LYS A 136 19.15 -13.33 -4.80
CA LYS A 136 18.08 -13.35 -5.80
C LYS A 136 16.84 -12.64 -5.26
N LEU A 137 16.19 -11.85 -6.11
CA LEU A 137 14.86 -11.29 -5.80
C LEU A 137 13.87 -12.45 -5.69
N VAL A 138 13.10 -12.48 -4.60
CA VAL A 138 12.02 -13.45 -4.37
C VAL A 138 10.68 -12.81 -4.70
N LYS A 139 10.45 -11.61 -4.17
CA LYS A 139 9.19 -10.88 -4.35
C LYS A 139 9.44 -9.39 -4.22
N ASP A 140 8.94 -8.61 -5.17
CA ASP A 140 8.75 -7.17 -5.00
C ASP A 140 7.48 -6.96 -4.14
N GLU A 141 7.63 -6.29 -3.00
CA GLU A 141 6.58 -6.08 -2.01
C GLU A 141 6.03 -4.65 -2.04
N ARG A 142 6.57 -3.76 -2.89
CA ARG A 142 6.18 -2.34 -2.94
C ARG A 142 4.69 -2.12 -3.21
N THR A 143 4.10 -2.93 -4.08
CA THR A 143 2.68 -2.86 -4.44
C THR A 143 1.76 -3.61 -3.46
N ASP A 144 2.31 -4.39 -2.54
CA ASP A 144 1.55 -5.20 -1.58
C ASP A 144 1.15 -4.36 -0.37
N VAL A 145 -0.14 -4.03 -0.29
CA VAL A 145 -0.72 -3.14 0.73
C VAL A 145 -0.63 -3.71 2.15
N SER A 146 -0.40 -5.01 2.31
CA SER A 146 -0.28 -5.62 3.64
C SER A 146 1.08 -5.29 4.29
N VAL A 147 2.12 -5.08 3.49
CA VAL A 147 3.51 -4.93 3.93
C VAL A 147 4.15 -3.60 3.52
N CYS A 148 3.67 -2.96 2.45
CA CYS A 148 4.06 -1.63 1.99
C CYS A 148 2.85 -0.90 1.41
N GLY A 149 2.68 -0.89 0.09
CA GLY A 149 1.64 -0.14 -0.61
C GLY A 149 2.01 1.31 -0.89
N ALA A 150 1.16 1.96 -1.68
CA ALA A 150 1.28 3.38 -1.97
C ALA A 150 0.75 4.24 -0.82
N ILE A 151 1.26 5.46 -0.66
CA ILE A 151 0.64 6.47 0.21
C ILE A 151 -0.78 6.72 -0.30
N ARG A 152 -1.77 6.62 0.58
CA ARG A 152 -3.20 6.79 0.26
C ARG A 152 -3.88 7.60 1.35
N PRO A 153 -4.91 8.39 1.03
CA PRO A 153 -5.75 8.99 2.06
C PRO A 153 -6.41 7.89 2.92
N ARG A 154 -6.38 8.02 4.25
CA ARG A 154 -7.03 7.06 5.17
C ARG A 154 -8.55 7.05 5.03
N ASN A 155 -9.14 8.21 4.76
CA ASN A 155 -10.59 8.38 4.73
C ASN A 155 -11.12 8.44 3.30
N LEU A 156 -10.86 7.39 2.51
CA LEU A 156 -11.67 7.12 1.32
C LEU A 156 -13.03 6.49 1.69
N ASN A 157 -13.26 6.19 2.97
CA ASN A 157 -14.52 5.61 3.46
C ASN A 157 -15.75 6.44 3.10
N ASP A 158 -15.64 7.77 3.02
CA ASP A 158 -16.76 8.63 2.59
C ASP A 158 -17.04 8.46 1.09
N TYR A 159 -16.00 8.25 0.27
CA TYR A 159 -16.17 7.89 -1.14
C TYR A 159 -16.74 6.48 -1.29
N ASP A 160 -16.25 5.50 -0.53
CA ASP A 160 -16.80 4.14 -0.55
C ASP A 160 -18.25 4.09 -0.05
N ALA A 161 -18.57 4.86 0.99
CA ALA A 161 -19.93 5.02 1.49
C ALA A 161 -20.83 5.74 0.47
N ALA A 162 -20.33 6.80 -0.16
CA ALA A 162 -21.04 7.49 -1.24
C ALA A 162 -21.28 6.55 -2.42
N MET A 163 -20.28 5.78 -2.86
CA MET A 163 -20.40 4.80 -3.95
C MET A 163 -21.37 3.67 -3.59
N LYS A 164 -21.35 3.17 -2.36
CA LYS A 164 -22.34 2.20 -1.86
C LYS A 164 -23.75 2.78 -1.83
N GLU A 165 -23.91 4.05 -1.44
CA GLU A 165 -25.20 4.73 -1.45
C GLU A 165 -25.70 5.00 -2.89
N PHE A 166 -24.81 5.35 -3.82
CA PHE A 166 -25.14 5.44 -5.25
C PHE A 166 -25.58 4.08 -5.79
N GLN A 167 -24.86 3.01 -5.48
CA GLN A 167 -25.21 1.63 -5.85
C GLN A 167 -26.59 1.25 -5.30
N ARG A 168 -26.86 1.50 -4.01
CA ARG A 168 -28.16 1.25 -3.37
C ARG A 168 -29.29 2.01 -4.05
N ARG A 169 -29.11 3.31 -4.32
CA ARG A 169 -30.11 4.14 -5.01
C ARG A 169 -30.34 3.70 -6.45
N PHE A 170 -29.27 3.29 -7.14
CA PHE A 170 -29.37 2.73 -8.47
C PHE A 170 -30.16 1.43 -8.46
N GLU A 171 -29.89 0.52 -7.53
CA GLU A 171 -30.63 -0.73 -7.37
C GLU A 171 -32.10 -0.49 -7.05
N GLU A 172 -32.41 0.43 -6.11
CA GLU A 172 -33.80 0.81 -5.82
C GLU A 172 -34.52 1.40 -7.03
N TRP A 173 -33.87 2.33 -7.74
CA TRP A 173 -34.41 2.88 -8.98
C TRP A 173 -34.60 1.79 -10.03
N PHE A 174 -33.60 0.94 -10.25
CA PHE A 174 -33.61 -0.14 -11.23
C PHE A 174 -34.76 -1.11 -10.93
N THR A 175 -34.92 -1.56 -9.69
CA THR A 175 -36.07 -2.38 -9.27
C THR A 175 -37.40 -1.65 -9.45
N SER A 176 -37.47 -0.34 -9.21
CA SER A 176 -38.71 0.42 -9.40
C SER A 176 -39.13 0.55 -10.87
N ILE A 177 -38.18 0.51 -11.80
CA ILE A 177 -38.46 0.56 -13.25
C ILE A 177 -38.57 -0.83 -13.89
N GLN A 178 -38.08 -1.87 -13.21
CA GLN A 178 -38.24 -3.27 -13.64
C GLN A 178 -39.72 -3.65 -13.61
N GLY A 179 -40.34 -3.67 -14.78
CA GLY A 179 -41.77 -3.99 -14.95
C GLY A 179 -42.69 -2.77 -15.13
N ASP A 180 -42.21 -1.54 -14.91
CA ASP A 180 -43.02 -0.31 -15.04
C ASP A 180 -42.51 0.64 -16.15
N ALA A 181 -41.32 0.37 -16.71
CA ALA A 181 -40.90 1.02 -17.93
C ALA A 181 -41.61 0.37 -19.12
N GLY A 182 -42.34 1.16 -19.90
CA GLY A 182 -42.92 0.76 -21.18
C GLY A 182 -41.89 0.34 -22.24
N ARG A 183 -40.62 0.03 -21.87
CA ARG A 183 -39.57 -0.74 -22.55
C ARG A 183 -38.72 -1.41 -21.45
N SER A 184 -38.51 -2.72 -21.52
CA SER A 184 -37.87 -3.50 -20.46
C SER A 184 -36.53 -4.09 -20.89
N ILE A 185 -35.67 -4.41 -19.90
CA ILE A 185 -34.46 -5.22 -20.11
C ILE A 185 -34.75 -6.62 -19.57
N PHE A 186 -34.64 -7.64 -20.43
CA PHE A 186 -34.90 -9.04 -20.11
C PHE A 186 -33.60 -9.83 -20.09
N ILE A 187 -33.41 -10.67 -19.06
CA ILE A 187 -32.24 -11.57 -18.92
C ILE A 187 -32.77 -12.98 -18.67
N GLN A 188 -32.88 -13.78 -19.73
CA GLN A 188 -33.46 -15.13 -19.72
C GLN A 188 -33.16 -15.84 -21.06
N ALA A 189 -33.18 -17.18 -21.07
CA ALA A 189 -32.87 -17.99 -22.27
C ALA A 189 -33.97 -17.96 -23.35
N ASP A 190 -35.22 -17.78 -22.94
CA ASP A 190 -36.36 -17.74 -23.86
C ASP A 190 -36.76 -16.30 -24.19
N GLY A 191 -37.21 -16.07 -25.43
CA GLY A 191 -37.59 -14.75 -25.90
C GLY A 191 -38.66 -14.09 -25.00
N PRO A 192 -38.50 -12.81 -24.62
CA PRO A 192 -39.41 -12.18 -23.65
C PRO A 192 -40.80 -11.91 -24.22
N GLU A 193 -41.83 -12.43 -23.55
CA GLU A 193 -43.23 -12.13 -23.85
C GLU A 193 -43.61 -10.73 -23.37
N GLY A 194 -44.37 -9.98 -24.17
CA GLY A 194 -44.81 -8.62 -23.85
C GLY A 194 -43.74 -7.53 -24.06
N ALA A 195 -42.59 -7.87 -24.66
CA ALA A 195 -41.58 -6.88 -25.04
C ALA A 195 -42.14 -5.92 -26.11
N VAL A 196 -41.92 -4.62 -25.90
CA VAL A 196 -42.26 -3.59 -26.89
C VAL A 196 -41.01 -3.14 -27.66
N ASP A 197 -41.22 -2.51 -28.81
CA ASP A 197 -40.14 -1.99 -29.66
C ASP A 197 -39.15 -1.12 -28.86
N GLY A 198 -37.87 -1.49 -28.94
CA GLY A 198 -36.78 -0.84 -28.20
C GLY A 198 -36.43 -1.46 -26.85
N SER A 199 -37.06 -2.58 -26.47
CA SER A 199 -36.63 -3.41 -25.33
C SER A 199 -35.31 -4.12 -25.64
N ILE A 200 -34.50 -4.38 -24.61
CA ILE A 200 -33.21 -5.08 -24.75
C ILE A 200 -33.37 -6.49 -24.17
N TRP A 201 -32.99 -7.50 -24.93
CA TRP A 201 -32.94 -8.89 -24.46
C TRP A 201 -31.49 -9.38 -24.46
N ILE A 202 -31.06 -9.90 -23.31
CA ILE A 202 -29.76 -10.53 -23.13
C ILE A 202 -30.04 -12.02 -22.90
N ASP A 203 -29.69 -12.84 -23.90
CA ASP A 203 -29.77 -14.31 -23.84
C ASP A 203 -28.65 -14.86 -22.95
N THR A 204 -28.98 -15.78 -22.04
CA THR A 204 -28.07 -16.37 -21.05
C THR A 204 -28.16 -17.87 -21.03
#